data_AF-A0A0L7LB00-F1
#
_entry.id   AF-A0A0L7LB00-F1
#
_cell.length_a   1.000
_cell.length_b   1.000
_cell.length_c   1.000
_cell.angle_alpha   90.00
_cell.angle_beta   90.00
_cell.angle_gamma   90.00
#
_symmetry.space_group_name_H-M   'P 1'
#
loop_
_entity.id
_entity.type
_entity.pdbx_description
1 polymer ?
#
loop_
_entity_poly.entity_id
_entity_poly.type
_entity_poly.pdbx_seq_one_letter_code
_entity_poly.pdbx_strand_id
1 'polypeptide(L)' 'MPDNMTQLVRAEICTATECSGLCSVPRGYTSKCEQKYIQKRLVALQASGQNLYTDVFWIPSCCQCTITPTNL' A
#
# COMPACT_ATOMS: atom_id res chain seq x y z
N MET A 1 -7.91 30.21 -6.14
CA MET A 1 -7.32 29.07 -5.41
C MET A 1 -6.25 29.63 -4.49
N PRO A 2 -6.08 29.16 -3.24
CA PRO A 2 -4.98 29.61 -2.39
C PRO A 2 -3.63 29.24 -3.01
N ASP A 3 -2.64 30.11 -2.92
CA ASP A 3 -1.34 29.99 -3.63
C ASP A 3 -0.38 28.94 -3.03
N ASN A 4 -0.83 28.09 -2.10
CA ASN A 4 0.00 27.17 -1.33
C ASN A 4 -0.68 25.82 -1.04
N MET A 5 -1.39 25.26 -2.01
CA MET A 5 -2.06 23.97 -1.82
C MET A 5 -1.06 22.81 -1.93
N THR A 6 -0.92 22.03 -0.85
CA THR A 6 -0.10 20.82 -0.83
C THR A 6 -0.98 19.57 -0.96
N GLN A 7 -0.46 18.57 -1.67
CA GLN A 7 -1.09 17.27 -1.77
C GLN A 7 -0.32 16.28 -0.88
N LEU A 8 -0.88 15.95 0.27
CA LEU A 8 -0.31 14.99 1.19
C LEU A 8 -0.88 13.60 0.93
N VAL A 9 0.01 12.61 0.80
CA VAL A 9 -0.36 11.20 0.68
C VAL A 9 0.23 10.46 1.88
N ARG A 10 -0.63 9.80 2.65
CA ARG A 10 -0.21 8.87 3.69
C ARG A 10 -0.01 7.49 3.08
N ALA A 11 1.15 6.89 3.34
CA ALA A 11 1.46 5.52 2.98
C ALA A 11 1.76 4.70 4.24
N GLU A 12 1.33 3.44 4.24
CA GLU A 12 1.69 2.45 5.25
C GLU A 12 2.37 1.28 4.57
N ILE A 13 3.61 1.00 4.96
CA ILE A 13 4.49 0.03 4.32
C ILE A 13 4.76 -1.12 5.29
N CYS A 14 4.61 -2.37 4.83
CA CYS A 14 5.00 -3.54 5.60
C CYS A 14 6.48 -3.48 6.00
N THR A 15 6.78 -3.69 7.28
CA THR A 15 8.16 -3.71 7.82
C THR A 15 8.76 -5.11 7.87
N ALA A 16 7.93 -6.14 7.76
CA ALA A 16 8.32 -7.54 7.79
C ALA A 16 7.52 -8.35 6.76
N THR A 17 8.05 -9.50 6.37
CA THR A 17 7.39 -10.47 5.50
C THR A 17 6.62 -11.52 6.29
N GLU A 18 6.98 -11.74 7.55
CA GLU A 18 6.34 -12.67 8.48
C GLU A 18 5.47 -11.91 9.49
N CYS A 19 4.39 -12.53 9.92
CA CYS A 19 3.48 -11.92 10.88
C CYS A 19 4.02 -12.08 12.30
N SER A 20 4.17 -10.96 13.01
CA SER A 20 4.56 -10.96 14.43
C SER A 20 3.33 -11.00 15.34
N GLY A 21 3.50 -11.56 16.55
CA GLY A 21 2.48 -11.47 17.60
C GLY A 21 1.20 -12.28 17.39
N LEU A 22 1.12 -13.09 16.32
CA LEU A 22 0.08 -14.12 16.22
C LEU A 22 0.44 -15.29 17.15
N CYS A 23 -0.56 -15.80 17.88
CA CYS A 23 -0.45 -17.12 18.48
C CYS A 23 0.00 -18.14 17.41
N SER A 24 0.72 -19.18 17.82
CA SER A 24 1.34 -20.17 16.92
C SER A 24 0.46 -20.51 15.72
N VAL A 25 0.98 -20.25 14.51
CA VAL A 25 0.29 -20.62 13.26
C VAL A 25 0.00 -22.13 13.29
N PRO A 26 -1.25 -22.58 13.05
CA PRO A 26 -1.59 -23.99 13.07
C PRO A 26 -0.71 -24.81 12.12
N ARG A 27 -0.44 -26.08 12.46
CA ARG A 27 0.31 -26.99 11.58
C ARG A 27 -0.39 -27.08 10.22
N GLY A 28 0.39 -26.99 9.14
CA GLY A 28 -0.11 -27.01 7.77
C GLY A 28 -0.55 -25.65 7.22
N TYR A 29 -0.33 -24.56 7.99
CA TYR A 29 -0.54 -23.19 7.52
C TYR A 29 0.76 -22.38 7.63
N THR A 30 0.90 -21.38 6.76
CA THR A 30 1.94 -20.35 6.81
C THR A 30 1.28 -18.98 6.93
N SER A 31 1.99 -18.02 7.54
CA SER A 31 1.55 -16.63 7.65
C SER A 31 2.49 -15.72 6.86
N LYS A 32 1.93 -14.75 6.15
CA LYS A 32 2.70 -13.74 5.40
C LYS A 32 2.07 -12.36 5.57
N CYS A 33 2.91 -11.36 5.80
CA CYS A 33 2.53 -9.96 5.72
C CYS A 33 2.42 -9.55 4.24
N GLU A 34 1.24 -9.11 3.83
CA GLU A 34 0.95 -8.66 2.48
C GLU A 34 0.66 -7.16 2.46
N GLN A 35 1.40 -6.44 1.60
CA GLN A 35 1.13 -5.04 1.33
C GLN A 35 -0.16 -4.90 0.54
N LYS A 36 -1.12 -4.14 1.08
CA LYS A 36 -2.31 -3.74 0.33
C LYS A 36 -2.16 -2.32 -0.20
N TYR A 37 -2.83 -2.06 -1.31
CA TYR A 37 -2.78 -0.79 -2.01
C TYR A 37 -4.19 -0.23 -2.19
N ILE A 38 -4.27 1.09 -2.18
CA ILE A 38 -5.50 1.83 -2.50
C ILE A 38 -5.25 2.76 -3.67
N GLN A 39 -6.27 2.92 -4.50
CA GLN A 39 -6.27 3.91 -5.57
C GLN A 39 -6.52 5.30 -5.00
N LYS A 40 -5.62 6.25 -5.28
CA LYS A 40 -5.79 7.67 -4.96
C LYS A 40 -5.72 8.49 -6.25
N ARG A 41 -6.69 9.39 -6.42
CA ARG A 41 -6.67 10.36 -7.52
C ARG A 41 -5.80 11.55 -7.11
N LEU A 42 -4.75 11.80 -7.85
CA LEU A 42 -3.74 12.81 -7.56
C LEU A 42 -3.52 13.70 -8.79
N VAL A 43 -2.99 14.89 -8.55
CA VAL A 43 -2.54 15.81 -9.60
C VAL A 43 -1.07 15.53 -9.87
N ALA A 44 -0.72 15.29 -11.13
CA ALA A 44 0.63 15.02 -11.58
C ALA A 44 1.01 15.96 -12.73
N LEU A 45 2.32 16.14 -12.91
CA LEU A 45 2.87 16.89 -14.04
C LEU A 45 3.09 15.92 -15.21
N GLN A 46 2.62 16.29 -16.40
CA GLN A 46 2.88 15.53 -17.62
C GLN A 46 4.38 15.52 -17.92
N ALA A 47 4.87 14.47 -18.59
CA ALA A 47 6.30 14.34 -18.93
C ALA A 47 6.88 15.53 -19.73
N SER A 48 6.03 16.25 -20.49
CA SER A 48 6.42 17.48 -21.20
C SER A 48 6.73 18.66 -20.27
N GLY A 49 6.35 18.58 -18.99
CA GLY A 49 6.48 19.66 -18.00
C GLY A 49 5.48 20.81 -18.16
N GLN A 50 4.58 20.74 -19.15
CA GLN A 50 3.74 21.88 -19.54
C GLN A 50 2.34 21.85 -18.94
N ASN A 51 1.81 20.66 -18.63
CA ASN A 51 0.44 20.50 -18.17
C ASN A 51 0.36 19.66 -16.91
N LEU A 52 -0.51 20.08 -16.00
CA LEU A 52 -0.98 19.25 -14.90
C LEU A 52 -2.15 18.40 -15.38
N TYR A 53 -2.21 17.14 -14.94
CA TYR A 53 -3.33 16.24 -15.19
C TYR A 53 -3.67 15.46 -13.93
N THR A 54 -4.88 14.92 -13.86
CA THR A 54 -5.30 14.04 -12.77
C THR A 54 -5.18 12.58 -13.20
N ASP A 55 -4.56 11.76 -12.36
CA ASP A 55 -4.43 10.32 -12.59
C ASP A 55 -4.66 9.54 -11.30
N VAL A 56 -4.77 8.21 -11.42
CA VAL A 56 -4.94 7.27 -10.32
C VAL A 56 -3.63 6.57 -10.02
N PHE A 57 -3.17 6.73 -8.78
CA PHE A 57 -1.94 6.11 -8.28
C PHE A 57 -2.28 5.07 -7.23
N TRP A 58 -1.59 3.94 -7.28
CA TRP A 58 -1.67 2.90 -6.25
C TRP A 58 -0.72 3.23 -5.11
N ILE A 59 -1.30 3.54 -3.95
CA ILE A 59 -0.54 3.93 -2.76
C ILE A 59 -0.58 2.79 -1.73
N PRO A 60 0.55 2.41 -1.12
CA PRO A 60 0.58 1.47 0.00
C PRO A 60 -0.36 1.95 1.11
N SER A 61 -1.41 1.19 1.42
CA SER A 61 -2.47 1.65 2.34
C SER A 61 -2.43 0.99 3.70
N CYS A 62 -2.06 -0.29 3.76
CA CYS A 62 -1.91 -1.03 5.00
C CYS A 62 -1.08 -2.30 4.80
N CYS A 63 -0.57 -2.83 5.90
CA CYS A 63 0.03 -4.16 5.96
C CYS A 63 -0.95 -5.16 6.61
N GLN A 64 -1.32 -6.22 5.89
CA GLN A 64 -2.24 -7.23 6.40
C GLN A 64 -1.54 -8.59 6.54
N CYS A 65 -1.69 -9.23 7.70
CA CYS A 65 -1.30 -10.63 7.83
C CYS A 65 -2.32 -11.55 7.15
N THR A 66 -1.84 -12.41 6.26
CA THR A 66 -2.62 -13.44 5.58
C THR A 66 -2.12 -14.81 6.01
N ILE A 67 -3.04 -15.73 6.31
CA ILE A 67 -2.73 -17.11 6.68
C ILE A 67 -3.23 -18.02 5.57
N THR A 68 -2.35 -18.84 5.01
CA THR A 68 -2.63 -19.73 3.87
C THR A 68 -2.15 -21.15 4.17
N PRO A 69 -2.80 -22.20 3.61
CA PRO A 69 -2.28 -23.56 3.68
C PRO A 69 -0.87 -23.67 3.09
N THR A 70 0.02 -24.45 3.70
CA THR A 70 1.41 -24.63 3.25
C THR A 70 1.53 -25.38 1.91
N ASN A 71 0.48 -26.09 1.47
CA ASN A 71 0.49 -26.94 0.28
C ASN A 71 -0.59 -26.51 -0.74
N LEU A 72 -0.42 -25.33 -1.34
CA LEU A 72 -1.07 -24.94 -2.59
C LEU A 72 -0.01 -24.68 -3.65
#